data_AF-A0AAU8DVS2-F1
#
_entry.id   AF-A0AAU8DVS2-F1
#
_cell.length_a   1.000
_cell.length_b   1.000
_cell.length_c   1.000
_cell.angle_alpha   90.00
_cell.angle_beta   90.00
_cell.angle_gamma   90.00
#
_symmetry.space_group_name_H-M   'P 1'
#
loop_
_entity.id
_entity.type
_entity.pdbx_description
1 polymer ?
#
loop_
_entity_poly.entity_id
_entity_poly.type
_entity_poly.pdbx_seq_one_letter_code
_entity_poly.pdbx_strand_id
1 'polypeptide(L)'
;MGLSRVLAGAEPRCGGRVLLRPEKKADVALSRSGLDWVILRPSLLVDGPPAGTVSLGPAELHSQITRDDVAQTLLGLLHEPRIGRQILELTTGSTPIQESIRANVR
;
A
#
# COMPACT_ATOMS: atom_id res chain seq x y z
N MET A 1 58.95 16.10 7.41
CA MET A 1 57.78 16.96 7.72
C MET A 1 56.51 16.18 7.41
N GLY A 2 56.04 15.39 8.37
CA GLY A 2 54.78 14.63 8.26
C GLY A 2 54.06 14.81 9.59
N LEU A 3 53.02 15.63 9.60
CA LEU A 3 52.27 15.95 10.82
C LEU A 3 51.14 14.94 11.00
N SER A 4 51.37 14.07 12.00
CA SER A 4 50.46 13.51 13.00
C SER A 4 48.96 13.84 12.95
N ARG A 5 48.13 12.82 13.26
CA ARG A 5 47.23 12.73 14.44
C ARG A 5 46.25 11.55 14.26
N VAL A 6 46.46 10.36 14.86
CA VAL A 6 46.16 9.92 16.25
C VAL A 6 44.65 9.81 16.56
N LEU A 7 44.21 8.53 16.70
CA LEU A 7 43.17 7.93 17.59
C LEU A 7 41.70 8.36 17.41
N ALA A 8 40.65 7.58 17.66
CA ALA A 8 40.35 6.22 18.15
C ALA A 8 38.86 5.98 17.74
N GLY A 9 38.38 4.77 17.45
CA GLY A 9 37.92 3.81 18.46
C GLY A 9 36.39 3.64 18.44
N ALA A 10 35.96 2.37 18.49
CA ALA A 10 34.69 1.82 19.01
C ALA A 10 33.38 1.91 18.19
N GLU A 11 32.96 0.71 17.75
CA GLU A 11 31.64 0.06 17.59
C GLU A 11 30.28 0.81 17.65
N PRO A 12 29.25 0.26 16.96
CA PRO A 12 28.00 0.95 16.67
C PRO A 12 27.06 0.97 17.88
N ARG A 13 26.57 2.15 18.22
CA ARG A 13 25.39 2.32 19.06
C ARG A 13 24.52 3.40 18.46
N CYS A 14 23.35 3.02 17.96
CA CYS A 14 22.16 3.84 18.08
C CYS A 14 20.92 3.02 17.70
N GLY A 15 20.05 2.78 18.69
CA GLY A 15 18.67 2.42 18.46
C GLY A 15 17.99 3.53 17.65
N GLY A 16 17.97 3.36 16.33
CA GLY A 16 17.25 4.24 15.43
C GLY A 16 15.77 4.08 15.71
N ARG A 17 15.16 5.09 16.32
CA ARG A 17 13.70 5.19 16.37
C ARG A 17 13.25 5.30 14.91
N VAL A 18 12.86 4.18 14.30
CA VAL A 18 12.33 4.17 12.94
C VAL A 18 11.03 4.96 13.00
N LEU A 19 11.10 6.21 12.55
CA LEU A 19 9.93 7.05 12.42
C LEU A 19 9.12 6.47 11.25
N LEU A 20 8.20 5.56 11.56
CA LEU A 20 7.23 5.09 10.58
C LEU A 20 6.50 6.32 10.01
N ARG A 21 6.43 6.43 8.68
CA ARG A 21 5.63 7.46 8.02
C ARG A 21 4.18 7.38 8.56
N PRO A 22 3.44 8.49 8.65
CA PRO A 22 2.12 8.53 9.28
C PRO A 22 1.15 7.47 8.76
N GLU A 23 1.13 7.26 7.44
CA GLU A 23 0.34 6.22 6.75
C GLU A 23 0.63 4.83 7.32
N LYS A 24 1.92 4.48 7.42
CA LYS A 24 2.39 3.20 7.95
C LYS A 24 2.06 3.01 9.44
N LYS A 25 1.83 4.09 10.21
CA LYS A 25 1.35 4.00 11.60
C LYS A 25 -0.15 3.74 11.67
N ALA A 26 -0.92 4.35 10.77
CA ALA A 26 -2.37 4.14 10.69
C ALA A 26 -2.69 2.68 10.31
N ASP A 27 -1.98 2.12 9.32
CA ASP A 27 -2.13 0.72 8.90
C ASP A 27 -1.85 -0.26 10.06
N VAL A 28 -0.80 0.00 10.84
CA VAL A 28 -0.42 -0.83 12.00
C VAL A 28 -1.45 -0.72 13.13
N ALA A 29 -2.06 0.45 13.33
CA ALA A 29 -3.12 0.62 14.33
C ALA A 29 -4.41 -0.09 13.90
N LEU A 30 -4.82 0.05 12.63
CA LEU A 30 -6.00 -0.60 12.06
C LEU A 30 -5.88 -2.13 12.08
N SER A 31 -4.72 -2.66 11.65
CA SER A 31 -4.47 -4.11 11.62
C SER A 31 -4.53 -4.78 13.00
N ARG A 32 -4.30 -4.02 14.07
CA ARG A 32 -4.39 -4.49 15.47
C ARG A 32 -5.76 -4.29 16.09
N SER A 33 -6.70 -3.64 15.39
CA SER A 33 -8.06 -3.46 15.86
C SER A 33 -8.91 -4.73 15.65
N GLY A 34 -10.02 -4.83 16.38
CA GLY A 34 -11.04 -5.87 16.18
C GLY A 34 -12.03 -5.56 15.04
N LEU A 35 -11.77 -4.51 14.25
CA LEU A 35 -12.64 -4.09 13.15
C LEU A 35 -12.41 -4.97 11.92
N ASP A 36 -13.43 -5.05 11.08
CA ASP A 36 -13.29 -5.59 9.74
C ASP A 36 -12.85 -4.46 8.80
N TRP A 37 -11.59 -4.52 8.35
CA TRP A 37 -10.94 -3.45 7.61
C TRP A 37 -10.37 -3.95 6.28
N VAL A 38 -10.32 -3.07 5.30
CA VAL A 38 -9.56 -3.27 4.06
C VAL A 38 -8.64 -2.08 3.88
N ILE A 39 -7.35 -2.33 3.69
CA ILE A 39 -6.37 -1.28 3.38
C ILE A 39 -6.08 -1.36 1.88
N LEU A 40 -6.59 -0.38 1.13
CA LEU A 40 -6.33 -0.25 -0.30
C LEU A 40 -5.12 0.65 -0.53
N ARG A 41 -4.10 0.14 -1.24
CA ARG A 41 -2.86 0.85 -1.57
C ARG A 41 -2.78 1.07 -3.07
N PRO A 42 -3.31 2.20 -3.58
CA PRO A 42 -3.24 2.51 -5.00
C PRO A 42 -1.81 2.84 -5.43
N SER A 43 -1.53 2.61 -6.71
CA SER A 43 -0.32 3.09 -7.40
C SER A 43 -0.40 4.60 -7.68
N LEU A 44 0.46 5.14 -8.55
CA LEU A 44 0.53 6.58 -8.79
C LEU A 44 -0.82 7.13 -9.30
N LEU A 45 -1.45 8.01 -8.53
CA LEU A 45 -2.73 8.60 -8.89
C LEU A 45 -2.58 9.60 -10.03
N VAL A 46 -3.36 9.40 -11.09
CA VAL A 46 -3.44 10.30 -12.25
C VAL A 46 -4.87 10.75 -12.49
N ASP A 47 -5.00 11.91 -13.14
CA ASP A 47 -6.26 12.40 -13.68
C ASP A 47 -6.44 11.94 -15.13
N GLY A 48 -7.64 11.53 -15.50
CA GLY A 48 -7.93 11.03 -16.85
C GLY A 48 -9.18 10.16 -16.90
N PRO A 49 -9.62 9.75 -18.10
CA PRO A 49 -10.76 8.84 -18.25
C PRO A 49 -10.44 7.47 -17.64
N PRO A 50 -11.41 6.79 -17.01
CA PRO A 50 -11.20 5.49 -16.40
C PRO A 50 -10.86 4.43 -17.45
N ALA A 51 -9.96 3.51 -17.09
CA ALA A 51 -9.65 2.33 -17.91
C ALA A 51 -10.73 1.25 -17.76
N GLY A 52 -11.40 1.16 -16.60
CA GLY A 52 -12.37 0.11 -16.27
C GLY A 52 -11.75 -1.26 -16.00
N THR A 53 -10.42 -1.36 -16.11
CA THR A 53 -9.64 -2.57 -15.84
C THR A 53 -8.48 -2.29 -14.88
N VAL A 54 -8.29 -3.20 -13.93
CA VAL A 54 -7.35 -3.06 -12.82
C VAL A 54 -6.67 -4.40 -12.52
N SER A 55 -5.57 -4.32 -11.77
CA SER A 55 -5.00 -5.45 -11.04
C SER A 55 -5.13 -5.15 -9.55
N LEU A 56 -5.67 -6.10 -8.80
CA LEU A 56 -5.95 -5.98 -7.37
C LEU A 56 -5.47 -7.25 -6.67
N GLY A 57 -4.57 -7.11 -5.73
CA GLY A 57 -3.99 -8.25 -5.02
C GLY A 57 -3.03 -7.85 -3.92
N PRO A 58 -2.48 -8.80 -3.15
CA PRO A 58 -1.58 -8.51 -2.04
C PRO A 58 -0.19 -8.00 -2.48
N ALA A 59 0.19 -8.19 -3.74
CA ALA A 59 1.46 -7.75 -4.30
C ALA A 59 1.29 -7.43 -5.79
N GLU A 60 1.18 -6.14 -6.12
CA GLU A 60 1.00 -5.66 -7.48
C GLU A 60 2.18 -4.78 -7.92
N LEU A 61 2.44 -4.76 -9.23
CA LEU A 61 3.46 -3.88 -9.78
C LEU A 61 3.02 -2.42 -9.67
N HIS A 62 3.93 -1.56 -9.21
CA HIS A 62 3.64 -0.13 -9.11
C HIS A 62 3.66 0.49 -10.51
N SER A 63 2.49 0.90 -11.00
CA SER A 63 2.36 1.76 -12.19
C SER A 63 1.56 3.02 -11.84
N GLN A 64 0.55 3.34 -12.63
CA GLN A 64 -0.37 4.45 -12.39
C GLN A 64 -1.80 3.94 -12.39
N ILE A 65 -2.71 4.72 -11.80
CA ILE A 65 -4.14 4.46 -11.84
C ILE A 65 -4.93 5.75 -11.81
N THR A 66 -6.05 5.79 -12.53
CA THR A 66 -6.93 6.95 -12.54
C THR A 66 -7.71 7.07 -11.22
N ARG A 67 -7.99 8.30 -10.78
CA ARG A 67 -8.83 8.53 -9.60
C ARG A 67 -10.23 7.91 -9.73
N ASP A 68 -10.78 7.89 -10.95
CA ASP A 68 -12.08 7.28 -11.24
C ASP A 68 -12.07 5.76 -11.07
N ASP A 69 -11.03 5.07 -11.57
CA ASP A 69 -10.92 3.62 -11.38
C ASP A 69 -10.72 3.25 -9.90
N VAL A 70 -9.99 4.09 -9.14
CA VAL A 70 -9.88 3.93 -7.68
C VAL A 70 -11.24 4.09 -7.01
N ALA A 71 -12.01 5.11 -7.36
CA ALA A 71 -13.35 5.34 -6.81
C ALA A 71 -14.31 4.19 -7.13
N GLN A 72 -14.30 3.69 -8.37
CA GLN A 72 -15.11 2.54 -8.78
C GLN A 72 -14.70 1.26 -8.03
N THR A 73 -13.40 1.06 -7.81
CA THR A 73 -12.90 -0.10 -7.06
C THR A 73 -13.32 -0.02 -5.59
N LEU A 74 -13.18 1.16 -4.96
CA LEU A 74 -13.64 1.40 -3.59
C LEU A 74 -15.15 1.14 -3.44
N LEU A 75 -15.95 1.64 -4.39
CA LEU A 75 -17.39 1.40 -4.40
C LEU A 75 -17.72 -0.11 -4.50
N GLY A 76 -16.97 -0.86 -5.31
CA GLY A 76 -17.15 -2.31 -5.40
C GLY A 76 -16.76 -3.04 -4.11
N LEU A 77 -15.65 -2.64 -3.47
CA LEU A 77 -15.20 -3.23 -2.20
C LEU A 77 -16.21 -3.00 -1.06
N LEU A 78 -16.86 -1.85 -1.01
CA LEU A 78 -17.91 -1.56 -0.02
C LEU A 78 -19.11 -2.52 -0.10
N HIS A 79 -19.37 -3.12 -1.27
CA HIS A 79 -20.44 -4.09 -1.48
C HIS A 79 -19.99 -5.54 -1.31
N GLU A 80 -18.73 -5.77 -0.91
CA GLU A 80 -18.15 -7.10 -0.79
C GLU A 80 -17.63 -7.38 0.64
N PRO A 81 -18.53 -7.66 1.60
CA PRO A 81 -18.17 -7.84 3.01
C PRO A 81 -17.33 -9.10 3.28
N ARG A 82 -17.15 -9.98 2.29
CA ARG A 82 -16.27 -11.15 2.42
C ARG A 82 -14.79 -10.78 2.25
N ILE A 83 -14.48 -9.58 1.78
CA ILE A 83 -13.12 -9.06 1.72
C ILE A 83 -12.87 -8.27 3.00
N GLY A 84 -12.29 -8.96 3.98
CA GLY A 84 -12.03 -8.41 5.30
C GLY A 84 -10.62 -8.71 5.78
N ARG A 85 -10.04 -7.78 6.54
CA ARG A 85 -8.69 -7.84 7.12
C ARG A 85 -7.57 -8.08 6.10
N GLN A 86 -7.71 -7.48 4.91
CA GLN A 86 -6.77 -7.62 3.81
C GLN A 86 -6.10 -6.28 3.46
N ILE A 87 -4.83 -6.35 3.07
CA ILE A 87 -4.12 -5.25 2.41
C ILE A 87 -4.09 -5.59 0.93
N LEU A 88 -4.65 -4.72 0.10
CA LEU A 88 -4.73 -4.90 -1.34
C LEU A 88 -4.03 -3.74 -2.03
N GLU A 89 -3.07 -4.06 -2.89
CA GLU A 89 -2.46 -3.11 -3.81
C GLU A 89 -3.31 -3.01 -5.08
N LEU A 90 -3.48 -1.79 -5.57
CA LEU A 90 -4.36 -1.50 -6.70
C LEU A 90 -3.60 -0.71 -7.77
N THR A 91 -3.65 -1.19 -9.01
CA THR A 91 -3.02 -0.53 -10.14
C THR A 91 -3.80 -0.74 -11.43
N THR A 92 -3.55 0.05 -12.48
CA THR A 92 -4.13 -0.23 -13.81
C THR A 92 -3.63 -1.58 -14.32
N GLY A 93 -4.57 -2.41 -14.79
CA GLY A 93 -4.33 -3.78 -15.24
C GLY A 93 -5.29 -4.16 -16.36
N SER A 94 -5.45 -5.47 -16.59
CA SER A 94 -6.24 -6.02 -17.69
C SER A 94 -7.57 -6.65 -17.26
N THR A 95 -7.80 -6.82 -15.95
CA THR A 95 -9.01 -7.48 -15.44
C THR A 95 -10.11 -6.46 -15.14
N PRO A 96 -11.37 -6.67 -15.55
CA PRO A 96 -12.47 -5.80 -15.17
C PRO A 96 -12.57 -5.63 -13.65
N ILE A 97 -12.86 -4.41 -13.17
CA ILE A 97 -12.86 -4.08 -11.74
C ILE A 97 -13.65 -5.09 -10.89
N GLN A 98 -14.87 -5.42 -11.31
CA GLN A 98 -15.73 -6.35 -10.57
C GLN A 98 -15.18 -7.77 -10.50
N GLU A 99 -14.52 -8.24 -11.55
CA GLU A 99 -13.89 -9.55 -11.60
C GLU A 99 -12.64 -9.59 -10.71
N SER A 100 -11.83 -8.52 -10.76
CA SER A 100 -10.64 -8.36 -9.93
C SER A 100 -10.98 -8.33 -8.43
N ILE A 101 -12.08 -7.68 -8.05
CA ILE A 101 -12.60 -7.70 -6.67
C ILE A 101 -13.00 -9.12 -6.27
N ARG A 102 -13.81 -9.81 -7.09
CA ARG A 102 -14.29 -11.18 -6.79
C ARG A 102 -13.14 -12.17 -6.60
N ALA A 103 -12.02 -11.99 -7.28
CA ALA A 103 -10.84 -12.83 -7.14
C ALA A 103 -10.18 -12.76 -5.74
N ASN A 104 -10.49 -11.75 -4.93
CA ASN A 104 -9.91 -11.53 -3.60
C ASN A 104 -10.84 -11.92 -2.43
N VAL A 105 -12.01 -12.49 -2.73
CA VAL A 105 -12.96 -13.01 -1.74
C VAL A 105 -12.35 -14.25 -1.06
N ARG A 106 -12.46 -14.33 0.28
CA ARG A 106 -11.95 -15.44 1.11
C ARG A 106 -13.00 -15.92 2.10
#